data_AF-A0AAV5MFR5-F1
#
_entry.id   AF-A0AAV5MFR5-F1
#
_cell.length_a   1.000
_cell.length_b   1.000
_cell.length_c   1.000
_cell.angle_alpha   90.00
_cell.angle_beta   90.00
_cell.angle_gamma   90.00
#
_symmetry.space_group_name_H-M   'P 1'
#
loop_
_entity.id
_entity.type
_entity.pdbx_description
1 polymer ?
#
loop_
_entity_poly.entity_id
_entity_poly.type
_entity_poly.pdbx_seq_one_letter_code
_entity_poly.pdbx_strand_id
1 'polypeptide(L)'
;MVLDEGESGFHSQGGTNNQDFEEDQASLNLTDSDDETENDSVMMEGENLTREQLEQDIQKIKQAHAEDEEFPDEVDTPLDVPARKRFAKCRGLKSFRTSSWDPKESLPPEYARIFAFDNFSRTQKHVIANALEMEEGDDCAPPGSYVRLHIKEVPISVASKLCLLARTIPIVSCGHLQHESKMSVLHFSIKKHDSYDGPIKSKEELIFHVGFRQFLSRPVFSTDNFNLDKNKMEKFLHTGRFSMASIYAPISFPSLPLIALKASGEANVPAGAAVGSMKNIDLDRIILKKIILTGYLQQVSKLKAFVRYMFHNPEDARWFKPVQVWTKCGRRG
;
A
#
# COMPACT_ATOMS: atom_id res chain seq x y z
N MET A 1 -45.29 9.32 32.10
CA MET A 1 -46.19 9.01 33.22
C MET A 1 -45.89 7.56 33.56
N VAL A 2 -45.07 7.33 34.59
CA VAL A 2 -45.48 7.12 36.01
C VAL A 2 -45.73 5.61 36.20
N LEU A 3 -44.72 4.89 36.71
CA LEU A 3 -44.58 4.37 38.10
C LEU A 3 -45.41 3.07 38.29
N ASP A 4 -45.10 2.08 39.13
CA ASP A 4 -44.10 1.95 40.21
C ASP A 4 -43.82 0.43 40.46
N GLU A 5 -42.57 0.00 40.70
CA GLU A 5 -41.94 -0.34 42.01
C GLU A 5 -42.20 -1.75 42.58
N GLY A 6 -41.23 -2.23 43.38
CA GLY A 6 -41.22 -3.58 43.95
C GLY A 6 -39.85 -4.02 44.47
N GLU A 7 -39.21 -3.21 45.33
CA GLU A 7 -37.91 -3.54 45.93
C GLU A 7 -37.96 -4.75 46.88
N SER A 8 -36.82 -5.43 47.03
CA SER A 8 -36.30 -5.80 48.36
C SER A 8 -34.81 -6.14 48.27
N GLY A 9 -34.00 -5.51 49.11
CA GLY A 9 -32.57 -5.82 49.25
C GLY A 9 -32.21 -6.16 50.69
N PHE A 10 -30.99 -6.63 50.93
CA PHE A 10 -30.33 -6.54 52.24
C PHE A 10 -28.79 -6.49 52.09
N HIS A 11 -28.14 -5.80 53.02
CA HIS A 11 -26.69 -5.56 53.08
C HIS A 11 -26.00 -6.36 54.19
N SER A 12 -24.76 -6.80 53.92
CA SER A 12 -23.59 -6.73 54.83
C SER A 12 -22.34 -7.11 54.00
N GLN A 13 -21.40 -6.22 53.68
CA GLN A 13 -20.43 -5.49 54.51
C GLN A 13 -19.38 -6.38 55.19
N GLY A 14 -18.12 -6.24 54.73
CA GLY A 14 -16.93 -6.92 55.22
C GLY A 14 -15.75 -6.62 54.28
N GLY A 15 -15.05 -5.50 54.51
CA GLY A 15 -14.00 -5.02 53.60
C GLY A 15 -12.58 -5.27 54.11
N THR A 16 -11.59 -4.71 53.38
CA THR A 16 -10.36 -4.02 53.86
C THR A 16 -9.16 -4.30 52.94
N ASN A 17 -8.73 -3.27 52.19
CA ASN A 17 -7.34 -2.99 51.72
C ASN A 17 -6.68 -4.01 50.73
N ASN A 18 -5.77 -3.70 49.80
CA ASN A 18 -5.07 -2.50 49.27
C ASN A 18 -4.48 -2.89 47.87
N GLN A 19 -4.01 -2.05 46.94
CA GLN A 19 -3.80 -0.59 46.85
C GLN A 19 -3.68 -0.12 45.36
N ASP A 20 -4.01 1.14 45.12
CA ASP A 20 -3.36 2.17 44.27
C ASP A 20 -3.00 1.93 42.78
N PHE A 21 -3.57 2.78 41.91
CA PHE A 21 -2.89 3.98 41.38
C PHE A 21 -3.89 4.82 40.56
N GLU A 22 -4.37 5.92 41.13
CA GLU A 22 -5.00 7.00 40.36
C GLU A 22 -3.90 7.91 39.78
N GLU A 23 -4.01 8.33 38.52
CA GLU A 23 -3.20 9.42 37.96
C GLU A 23 -4.09 10.59 37.52
N ASP A 24 -4.02 11.64 38.35
CA ASP A 24 -4.44 13.03 38.22
C ASP A 24 -5.02 13.53 36.88
N GLN A 25 -6.27 13.98 36.94
CA GLN A 25 -6.79 15.04 36.06
C GLN A 25 -6.20 16.41 36.45
N ALA A 26 -4.96 16.67 36.06
CA ALA A 26 -4.37 18.00 36.18
C ALA A 26 -4.95 18.99 35.15
N SER A 27 -6.05 19.64 35.51
CA SER A 27 -6.62 20.77 34.76
C SER A 27 -5.76 22.02 34.93
N LEU A 28 -4.77 22.19 34.05
CA LEU A 28 -3.94 23.40 34.01
C LEU A 28 -4.74 24.59 33.45
N ASN A 29 -5.34 25.36 34.35
CA ASN A 29 -5.74 26.74 34.07
C ASN A 29 -4.50 27.56 33.74
N LEU A 30 -4.27 27.83 32.46
CA LEU A 30 -3.26 28.77 31.99
C LEU A 30 -3.80 30.20 32.20
N THR A 31 -3.41 30.82 33.30
CA THR A 31 -3.62 32.25 33.55
C THR A 31 -2.80 33.05 32.54
N ASP A 32 -3.44 33.97 31.80
CA ASP A 32 -2.73 34.92 30.96
C ASP A 32 -1.76 35.74 31.81
N SER A 33 -0.50 35.73 31.40
CA SER A 33 0.60 36.45 32.03
C SER A 33 1.61 36.79 30.94
N ASP A 34 1.18 37.65 30.02
CA ASP A 34 2.06 38.32 29.06
C ASP A 34 3.05 39.22 29.81
N ASP A 35 4.20 38.66 30.16
CA ASP A 35 5.35 39.42 30.64
C ASP A 35 6.42 39.35 29.53
N GLU A 36 6.39 40.36 28.66
CA GLU A 36 7.26 40.43 27.48
C GLU A 36 8.72 40.60 27.90
N THR A 37 9.43 39.48 27.93
CA THR A 37 10.89 39.51 27.81
C THR A 37 11.23 39.72 26.34
N GLU A 38 11.35 40.99 25.95
CA GLU A 38 12.01 41.47 24.72
C GLU A 38 13.47 40.99 24.70
N ASN A 39 13.68 39.70 24.45
CA ASN A 39 15.00 39.17 24.20
C ASN A 39 15.34 39.45 22.74
N ASP A 40 15.87 40.67 22.55
CA ASP A 40 16.36 41.30 21.32
C ASP A 40 16.39 40.34 20.12
N SER A 41 15.45 40.54 19.20
CA SER A 41 15.39 39.77 17.98
C SER A 41 16.58 40.13 17.10
N VAL A 42 17.70 39.45 17.32
CA VAL A 42 18.78 39.33 16.35
C VAL A 42 18.17 38.69 15.11
N MET A 43 17.70 39.56 14.23
CA MET A 43 17.28 39.25 12.87
C MET A 43 18.54 38.72 12.19
N MET A 44 18.78 37.40 12.31
CA MET A 44 19.78 36.70 11.52
C MET A 44 19.53 37.11 10.08
N GLU A 45 20.48 37.85 9.54
CA GLU A 45 20.41 38.31 8.15
C GLU A 45 20.06 37.09 7.31
N GLY A 46 19.06 37.26 6.45
CA GLY A 46 18.75 36.27 5.44
C GLY A 46 19.93 36.24 4.49
N GLU A 47 20.96 35.46 4.81
CA GLU A 47 21.99 35.06 3.88
C GLU A 47 21.25 34.52 2.66
N ASN A 48 21.24 35.33 1.60
CA ASN A 48 20.69 34.95 0.31
C ASN A 48 21.69 34.00 -0.35
N LEU A 49 21.87 32.84 0.28
CA LEU A 49 22.71 31.74 -0.17
C LEU A 49 22.28 31.43 -1.59
N THR A 50 23.25 31.50 -2.50
CA THR A 50 23.03 31.16 -3.90
C THR A 50 22.58 29.71 -4.01
N ARG A 51 21.86 29.36 -5.09
CA ARG A 51 21.31 28.01 -5.26
C ARG A 51 22.38 26.93 -5.11
N GLU A 52 23.57 27.17 -5.65
CA GLU A 52 24.72 26.27 -5.58
C GLU A 52 25.25 26.09 -4.15
N GLN A 53 25.23 27.14 -3.31
CA GLN A 53 25.60 27.05 -1.90
C GLN A 53 24.56 26.24 -1.12
N LEU A 54 23.26 26.45 -1.36
CA LEU A 54 22.18 25.66 -0.75
C LEU A 54 22.30 24.17 -1.13
N GLU A 55 22.59 23.85 -2.39
CA GLU A 55 22.81 22.47 -2.83
C GLU A 55 24.04 21.84 -2.17
N GLN A 56 25.16 22.56 -2.11
CA GLN A 56 26.38 22.10 -1.45
C GLN A 56 26.16 21.87 0.05
N ASP A 57 25.42 22.74 0.73
CA ASP A 57 25.14 22.57 2.16
C ASP A 57 24.15 21.43 2.42
N ILE A 58 23.12 21.26 1.58
CA ILE A 58 22.26 20.06 1.62
C ILE A 58 23.09 18.79 1.38
N GLN A 59 24.05 18.80 0.46
CA GLN A 59 24.95 17.66 0.22
C GLN A 59 25.88 17.38 1.40
N LYS A 60 26.50 18.41 2.02
CA LYS A 60 27.32 18.27 3.23
C LYS A 60 26.52 17.71 4.40
N ILE A 61 25.31 18.24 4.63
CA ILE A 61 24.40 17.76 5.67
C ILE A 61 24.02 16.30 5.41
N LYS A 62 23.71 15.93 4.16
CA LYS A 62 23.47 14.52 3.77
C LYS A 62 24.67 13.62 3.98
N GLN A 63 25.89 14.09 3.73
CA GLN A 63 27.10 13.31 3.99
C GLN A 63 27.37 13.13 5.50
N ALA A 64 27.15 14.18 6.30
CA ALA A 64 27.23 14.12 7.76
C ALA A 64 26.14 13.23 8.39
N HIS A 65 25.00 13.10 7.71
CA HIS A 65 23.89 12.20 8.07
C HIS A 65 23.80 10.97 7.15
N ALA A 66 24.90 10.53 6.52
CA ALA A 66 24.87 9.38 5.61
C ALA A 66 24.57 8.05 6.33
N GLU A 67 24.74 8.01 7.65
CA GLU A 67 24.37 6.87 8.50
C GLU A 67 22.83 6.75 8.67
N ASP A 68 22.05 7.79 8.37
CA ASP A 68 20.58 7.84 8.48
C ASP A 68 19.85 7.28 7.23
N GLU A 69 20.48 6.43 6.41
CA GLU A 69 19.89 5.82 5.18
C GLU A 69 18.65 4.91 5.44
N GLU A 70 18.25 4.71 6.69
CA GLU A 70 17.18 3.79 7.12
C GLU A 70 15.76 4.13 6.59
N PHE A 71 15.53 5.33 6.03
CA PHE A 71 14.20 5.84 5.71
C PHE A 71 13.91 5.93 4.20
N PRO A 72 13.50 4.82 3.55
CA PRO A 72 13.29 4.81 2.10
C PRO A 72 12.17 5.73 1.63
N ASP A 73 11.34 6.32 2.49
CA ASP A 73 10.24 7.23 2.12
C ASP A 73 10.58 8.72 2.21
N GLU A 74 11.78 9.07 2.68
CA GLU A 74 12.26 10.45 2.70
C GLU A 74 12.51 10.95 1.26
N VAL A 75 12.12 12.20 1.01
CA VAL A 75 12.23 12.86 -0.31
C VAL A 75 12.46 14.34 -0.09
N ASP A 76 13.58 14.86 -0.59
CA ASP A 76 13.88 16.29 -0.53
C ASP A 76 12.86 17.13 -1.30
N THR A 77 12.63 18.36 -0.84
CA THR A 77 11.98 19.39 -1.65
C THR A 77 12.95 19.90 -2.72
N PRO A 78 12.54 19.99 -4.00
CA PRO A 78 13.41 20.51 -5.04
C PRO A 78 13.49 22.03 -4.95
N LEU A 79 14.63 22.59 -5.34
CA LEU A 79 14.85 24.04 -5.39
C LEU A 79 14.09 24.70 -6.56
N ASP A 80 14.00 24.03 -7.71
CA ASP A 80 13.44 24.61 -8.94
C ASP A 80 11.91 24.69 -8.99
N VAL A 81 11.22 23.80 -8.28
CA VAL A 81 9.76 23.64 -8.38
C VAL A 81 9.12 23.83 -7.00
N PRO A 82 8.18 24.79 -6.84
CA PRO A 82 7.47 24.98 -5.57
C PRO A 82 6.88 23.67 -5.05
N ALA A 83 7.13 23.35 -3.78
CA ALA A 83 6.76 22.08 -3.17
C ALA A 83 5.24 21.84 -3.26
N ARG A 84 4.43 22.91 -3.16
CA ARG A 84 2.98 22.83 -3.37
C ARG A 84 2.57 22.29 -4.75
N LYS A 85 3.34 22.58 -5.80
CA LYS A 85 3.09 22.08 -7.17
C LYS A 85 3.52 20.62 -7.30
N ARG A 86 4.73 20.27 -6.82
CA ARG A 86 5.25 18.89 -6.88
C ARG A 86 4.39 17.90 -6.09
N PHE A 87 3.87 18.34 -4.94
CA PHE A 87 3.07 17.52 -4.03
C PHE A 87 1.58 17.89 -4.03
N ALA A 88 1.07 18.53 -5.09
CA ALA A 88 -0.34 18.95 -5.20
C ALA A 88 -1.35 17.80 -5.06
N LYS A 89 -0.94 16.56 -5.40
CA LYS A 89 -1.74 15.34 -5.28
C LYS A 89 -1.60 14.64 -3.91
N CYS A 90 -0.75 15.15 -3.02
CA CYS A 90 -0.53 14.59 -1.70
C CYS A 90 -1.42 15.32 -0.68
N ARG A 91 -1.89 14.60 0.34
CA ARG A 91 -2.66 15.18 1.44
C ARG A 91 -2.09 14.78 2.79
N GLY A 92 -2.14 15.71 3.75
CA GLY A 92 -1.82 15.41 5.14
C GLY A 92 -2.89 14.52 5.76
N LEU A 93 -2.47 13.52 6.52
CA LEU A 93 -3.36 12.70 7.36
C LEU A 93 -2.90 12.84 8.81
N LYS A 94 -3.80 13.18 9.72
CA LYS A 94 -3.51 13.25 11.17
C LYS A 94 -3.13 11.88 11.74
N SER A 95 -3.72 10.81 11.21
CA SER A 95 -3.39 9.43 11.58
C SER A 95 -3.61 8.51 10.40
N PHE A 96 -2.60 7.72 10.05
CA PHE A 96 -2.71 6.70 9.01
C PHE A 96 -3.74 5.61 9.35
N ARG A 97 -4.04 5.41 10.64
CA ARG A 97 -5.04 4.42 11.08
C ARG A 97 -6.46 5.01 11.04
N THR A 98 -6.68 6.11 11.76
CA THR A 98 -8.03 6.61 12.08
C THR A 98 -8.59 7.65 11.10
N SER A 99 -7.77 8.31 10.28
CA SER A 99 -8.29 9.25 9.27
C SER A 99 -8.98 8.48 8.14
N SER A 100 -10.18 8.92 7.76
CA SER A 100 -10.95 8.33 6.66
C SER A 100 -10.28 8.58 5.30
N TRP A 101 -10.57 7.69 4.35
CA TRP A 101 -10.18 7.84 2.95
C TRP A 101 -11.25 7.16 2.09
N ASP A 102 -11.83 7.88 1.13
CA ASP A 102 -12.81 7.32 0.20
C ASP A 102 -12.09 6.59 -0.94
N PRO A 103 -12.35 5.29 -1.18
CA PRO A 103 -11.77 4.56 -2.30
C PRO A 103 -12.09 5.19 -3.67
N LYS A 104 -13.21 5.90 -3.82
CA LYS A 104 -13.78 6.31 -5.11
C LYS A 104 -13.44 7.76 -5.50
N GLU A 105 -12.71 8.48 -4.66
CA GLU A 105 -12.37 9.91 -4.80
C GLU A 105 -11.46 10.23 -6.00
N SER A 106 -10.47 9.37 -6.29
CA SER A 106 -9.37 9.70 -7.23
C SER A 106 -8.98 8.53 -8.16
N LEU A 107 -9.99 7.88 -8.74
CA LEU A 107 -9.80 6.71 -9.60
C LEU A 107 -9.31 7.08 -11.02
N PRO A 108 -8.35 6.32 -11.59
CA PRO A 108 -7.99 6.39 -13.02
C PRO A 108 -9.17 6.05 -13.96
N PRO A 109 -9.19 6.56 -15.21
CA PRO A 109 -10.25 6.23 -16.17
C PRO A 109 -10.31 4.74 -16.54
N GLU A 110 -9.23 3.98 -16.33
CA GLU A 110 -9.20 2.52 -16.50
C GLU A 110 -10.06 1.79 -15.46
N TYR A 111 -10.25 2.35 -14.25
CA TYR A 111 -11.08 1.74 -13.20
C TYR A 111 -12.56 1.65 -13.61
N ALA A 112 -13.03 2.49 -14.54
CA ALA A 112 -14.39 2.42 -15.08
C ALA A 112 -14.62 1.23 -16.05
N ARG A 113 -13.57 0.52 -16.47
CA ARG A 113 -13.63 -0.58 -17.46
C ARG A 113 -13.47 -1.97 -16.84
N ILE A 114 -13.01 -2.05 -15.61
CA ILE A 114 -12.77 -3.31 -14.90
C ILE A 114 -14.03 -3.80 -14.18
N PHE A 115 -14.12 -5.11 -13.98
CA PHE A 115 -15.28 -5.73 -13.35
C PHE A 115 -15.16 -5.70 -11.83
N ALA A 116 -16.15 -5.11 -11.16
CA ALA A 116 -16.29 -5.10 -9.71
C ALA A 116 -17.20 -6.25 -9.23
N PHE A 117 -16.94 -6.75 -8.02
CA PHE A 117 -17.82 -7.69 -7.32
C PHE A 117 -18.38 -7.03 -6.06
N ASP A 118 -19.70 -7.11 -5.84
CA ASP A 118 -20.30 -6.66 -4.58
C ASP A 118 -19.85 -7.53 -3.39
N ASN A 119 -19.68 -8.83 -3.63
CA ASN A 119 -19.13 -9.77 -2.65
C ASN A 119 -18.42 -10.93 -3.37
N PHE A 120 -17.11 -10.81 -3.54
CA PHE A 120 -16.26 -11.81 -4.19
C PHE A 120 -16.45 -13.22 -3.61
N SER A 121 -16.41 -13.36 -2.29
CA SER A 121 -16.50 -14.67 -1.60
C SER A 121 -17.84 -15.37 -1.81
N ARG A 122 -18.95 -14.63 -1.90
CA ARG A 122 -20.27 -15.18 -2.23
C ARG A 122 -20.34 -15.59 -3.70
N THR A 123 -19.85 -14.73 -4.60
CA THR A 123 -19.86 -15.03 -6.05
C THR A 123 -18.98 -16.24 -6.36
N GLN A 124 -17.78 -16.34 -5.77
CA GLN A 124 -16.89 -17.49 -5.89
C GLN A 124 -17.59 -18.80 -5.51
N LYS A 125 -18.25 -18.86 -4.34
CA LYS A 125 -18.97 -20.06 -3.89
C LYS A 125 -20.08 -20.45 -4.86
N HIS A 126 -20.84 -19.48 -5.36
CA HIS A 126 -21.91 -19.74 -6.33
C HIS A 126 -21.37 -20.23 -7.68
N VAL A 127 -20.33 -19.59 -8.22
CA VAL A 127 -19.72 -20.02 -9.50
C VAL A 127 -19.12 -21.42 -9.40
N ILE A 128 -18.51 -21.79 -8.28
CA ILE A 128 -17.99 -23.15 -8.06
C ILE A 128 -19.13 -24.16 -7.89
N ALA A 129 -20.19 -23.84 -7.14
CA ALA A 129 -21.35 -24.72 -6.99
C ALA A 129 -22.03 -24.99 -8.33
N ASN A 130 -22.32 -23.94 -9.12
CA ASN A 130 -22.92 -24.07 -10.45
C ASN A 130 -22.03 -24.90 -11.39
N ALA A 131 -20.70 -24.79 -11.29
CA ALA A 131 -19.79 -25.59 -12.11
C ALA A 131 -19.86 -27.09 -11.77
N LEU A 132 -19.95 -27.44 -10.48
CA LEU A 132 -20.14 -28.82 -10.04
C LEU A 132 -21.51 -29.38 -10.47
N GLU A 133 -22.58 -28.60 -10.33
CA GLU A 133 -23.93 -28.97 -10.82
C GLU A 133 -23.95 -29.18 -12.35
N MET A 134 -23.15 -28.42 -13.11
CA MET A 134 -22.98 -28.62 -14.55
C MET A 134 -22.11 -29.84 -14.91
N GLU A 135 -21.15 -30.24 -14.06
CA GLU A 135 -20.36 -31.47 -14.26
C GLU A 135 -21.19 -32.74 -14.03
N GLU A 136 -22.24 -32.68 -13.20
CA GLU A 136 -23.22 -33.77 -13.00
C GLU A 136 -24.28 -33.85 -14.12
N GLY A 137 -24.31 -32.89 -15.05
CA GLY A 137 -25.26 -32.83 -16.16
C GLY A 137 -24.90 -33.73 -17.35
N ASP A 138 -25.92 -34.35 -17.95
CA ASP A 138 -25.81 -35.30 -19.07
C ASP A 138 -25.26 -34.68 -20.38
N ASP A 139 -25.21 -33.35 -20.46
CA ASP A 139 -24.69 -32.57 -21.61
C ASP A 139 -23.14 -32.43 -21.60
N CYS A 140 -22.46 -32.88 -20.54
CA CYS A 140 -21.02 -32.71 -20.36
C CYS A 140 -20.22 -33.99 -20.66
N ALA A 141 -19.02 -33.85 -21.23
CA ALA A 141 -18.13 -34.99 -21.48
C ALA A 141 -17.48 -35.45 -20.16
N PRO A 142 -17.67 -36.71 -19.72
CA PRO A 142 -17.21 -37.14 -18.39
C PRO A 142 -15.67 -37.29 -18.33
N PRO A 143 -15.06 -37.14 -17.14
CA PRO A 143 -13.61 -37.28 -16.95
C PRO A 143 -13.05 -38.59 -17.51
N GLY A 144 -11.91 -38.50 -18.22
CA GLY A 144 -11.27 -39.65 -18.88
C GLY A 144 -11.73 -39.90 -20.33
N SER A 145 -12.76 -39.19 -20.82
CA SER A 145 -13.20 -39.27 -22.21
C SER A 145 -12.17 -38.74 -23.22
N TYR A 146 -11.97 -39.44 -24.33
CA TYR A 146 -11.20 -38.91 -25.46
C TYR A 146 -12.08 -37.99 -26.32
N VAL A 147 -11.81 -36.68 -26.27
CA VAL A 147 -12.62 -35.64 -26.92
C VAL A 147 -11.88 -34.92 -28.04
N ARG A 148 -12.62 -34.40 -29.02
CA ARG A 148 -12.11 -33.49 -30.06
C ARG A 148 -12.70 -32.09 -29.86
N LEU A 149 -11.86 -31.14 -29.46
CA LEU A 149 -12.28 -29.75 -29.24
C LEU A 149 -12.27 -28.97 -30.56
N HIS A 150 -13.41 -28.35 -30.90
CA HIS A 150 -13.56 -27.48 -32.06
C HIS A 150 -13.68 -26.01 -31.62
N ILE A 151 -12.55 -25.30 -31.56
CA ILE A 151 -12.48 -23.90 -31.12
C ILE A 151 -12.78 -22.98 -32.31
N LYS A 152 -13.74 -22.07 -32.15
CA LYS A 152 -14.10 -21.05 -33.15
C LYS A 152 -13.13 -19.86 -33.11
N GLU A 153 -13.02 -19.15 -34.23
CA GLU A 153 -12.35 -17.83 -34.34
C GLU A 153 -10.87 -17.78 -33.91
N VAL A 154 -10.14 -18.91 -33.98
CA VAL A 154 -8.69 -18.93 -33.71
C VAL A 154 -7.92 -18.21 -34.82
N PRO A 155 -7.12 -17.16 -34.52
CA PRO A 155 -6.31 -16.49 -35.53
C PRO A 155 -5.26 -17.44 -36.15
N ILE A 156 -5.10 -17.40 -37.47
CA ILE A 156 -4.20 -18.30 -38.22
C ILE A 156 -2.77 -18.28 -37.66
N SER A 157 -2.26 -17.10 -37.29
CA SER A 157 -0.92 -16.92 -36.70
C SER A 157 -0.75 -17.60 -35.35
N VAL A 158 -1.82 -17.78 -34.57
CA VAL A 158 -1.83 -18.53 -33.31
C VAL A 158 -1.92 -20.02 -33.60
N ALA A 159 -2.81 -20.43 -34.50
CA ALA A 159 -2.99 -21.82 -34.89
C ALA A 159 -1.68 -22.44 -35.44
N SER A 160 -0.98 -21.76 -36.36
CA SER A 160 0.30 -22.25 -36.91
C SER A 160 1.39 -22.39 -35.84
N LYS A 161 1.45 -21.46 -34.87
CA LYS A 161 2.39 -21.54 -33.73
C LYS A 161 2.06 -22.73 -32.83
N LEU A 162 0.79 -22.93 -32.49
CA LEU A 162 0.33 -24.06 -31.69
C LEU A 162 0.63 -25.40 -32.39
N CYS A 163 0.38 -25.53 -33.68
CA CYS A 163 0.71 -26.75 -34.44
C CYS A 163 2.21 -27.07 -34.47
N LEU A 164 3.08 -26.06 -34.42
CA LEU A 164 4.53 -26.26 -34.31
C LEU A 164 4.94 -26.66 -32.90
N LEU A 165 4.44 -25.95 -31.88
CA LEU A 165 4.74 -26.21 -30.46
C LEU A 165 4.20 -27.57 -29.99
N ALA A 166 3.06 -28.02 -30.51
CA ALA A 166 2.46 -29.33 -30.22
C ALA A 166 3.38 -30.53 -30.49
N ARG A 167 4.42 -30.34 -31.31
CA ARG A 167 5.42 -31.38 -31.63
C ARG A 167 6.53 -31.51 -30.59
N THR A 168 6.70 -30.51 -29.73
CA THR A 168 7.84 -30.39 -28.82
C THR A 168 7.44 -30.15 -27.36
N ILE A 169 6.24 -29.62 -27.10
CA ILE A 169 5.74 -29.24 -25.77
C ILE A 169 4.30 -29.73 -25.64
N PRO A 170 3.90 -30.33 -24.50
CA PRO A 170 2.49 -30.70 -24.26
C PRO A 170 1.59 -29.46 -24.25
N ILE A 171 0.46 -29.55 -24.95
CA ILE A 171 -0.58 -28.51 -24.93
C ILE A 171 -1.62 -28.89 -23.88
N VAL A 172 -1.87 -27.99 -22.93
CA VAL A 172 -2.91 -28.11 -21.91
C VAL A 172 -3.97 -27.04 -22.17
N SER A 173 -5.23 -27.44 -22.20
CA SER A 173 -6.39 -26.54 -22.29
C SER A 173 -7.25 -26.68 -21.04
N CYS A 174 -7.60 -25.57 -20.39
CA CYS A 174 -8.53 -25.54 -19.27
C CYS A 174 -9.85 -24.87 -19.66
N GLY A 175 -10.95 -25.32 -19.06
CA GLY A 175 -12.20 -24.56 -19.05
C GLY A 175 -12.05 -23.26 -18.26
N HIS A 176 -12.88 -22.27 -18.54
CA HIS A 176 -12.93 -21.02 -17.78
C HIS A 176 -14.24 -20.94 -17.02
N LEU A 177 -14.14 -20.63 -15.73
CA LEU A 177 -15.30 -20.40 -14.89
C LEU A 177 -15.99 -19.08 -15.25
N GLN A 178 -17.25 -18.96 -14.84
CA GLN A 178 -18.05 -17.76 -15.08
C GLN A 178 -17.30 -16.50 -14.58
N HIS A 179 -17.22 -15.49 -15.45
CA HIS A 179 -16.54 -14.21 -15.25
C HIS A 179 -15.00 -14.20 -15.27
N GLU A 180 -14.30 -15.33 -15.42
CA GLU A 180 -12.82 -15.32 -15.49
C GLU A 180 -12.24 -14.59 -16.71
N SER A 181 -13.01 -14.46 -17.79
CA SER A 181 -12.58 -13.68 -18.96
C SER A 181 -12.60 -12.17 -18.73
N LYS A 182 -13.13 -11.69 -17.58
CA LYS A 182 -13.20 -10.26 -17.25
C LYS A 182 -11.93 -9.80 -16.52
N MET A 183 -11.52 -8.56 -16.78
CA MET A 183 -10.38 -7.91 -16.12
C MET A 183 -10.81 -7.31 -14.78
N SER A 184 -9.99 -7.46 -13.73
CA SER A 184 -10.21 -6.82 -12.42
C SER A 184 -8.88 -6.50 -11.73
N VAL A 185 -8.93 -5.96 -10.51
CA VAL A 185 -7.76 -5.77 -9.65
C VAL A 185 -7.61 -6.99 -8.75
N LEU A 186 -6.54 -7.76 -8.98
CA LEU A 186 -6.22 -8.96 -8.21
C LEU A 186 -5.14 -8.63 -7.18
N HIS A 187 -5.32 -9.16 -5.97
CA HIS A 187 -4.41 -8.99 -4.85
C HIS A 187 -3.80 -10.33 -4.44
N PHE A 188 -2.47 -10.38 -4.39
CA PHE A 188 -1.71 -11.58 -4.06
C PHE A 188 -0.88 -11.36 -2.80
N SER A 189 -0.92 -12.32 -1.87
CA SER A 189 0.08 -12.41 -0.80
C SER A 189 1.35 -12.96 -1.42
N ILE A 190 2.45 -12.21 -1.36
CA ILE A 190 3.71 -12.54 -2.03
C ILE A 190 4.88 -12.42 -1.04
N LYS A 191 5.77 -13.41 -1.06
CA LYS A 191 7.04 -13.44 -0.33
C LYS A 191 8.18 -13.55 -1.35
N LYS A 192 9.21 -12.72 -1.21
CA LYS A 192 10.45 -12.86 -1.98
C LYS A 192 11.04 -14.27 -1.77
N HIS A 193 11.46 -14.93 -2.85
CA HIS A 193 11.99 -16.28 -2.79
C HIS A 193 13.40 -16.26 -2.19
N ASP A 194 13.70 -17.19 -1.28
CA ASP A 194 14.92 -17.13 -0.46
C ASP A 194 16.21 -17.37 -1.29
N SER A 195 16.12 -17.98 -2.48
CA SER A 195 17.25 -18.14 -3.42
C SER A 195 17.46 -16.98 -4.40
N TYR A 196 16.68 -15.90 -4.31
CA TYR A 196 16.79 -14.74 -5.21
C TYR A 196 17.26 -13.52 -4.41
N ASP A 197 18.56 -13.20 -4.48
CA ASP A 197 19.12 -12.11 -3.65
C ASP A 197 18.74 -10.71 -4.13
N GLY A 198 18.54 -10.53 -5.44
CA GLY A 198 18.35 -9.21 -6.05
C GLY A 198 17.20 -8.38 -5.46
N PRO A 199 17.30 -7.03 -5.48
CA PRO A 199 16.15 -6.19 -5.16
C PRO A 199 15.04 -6.37 -6.20
N ILE A 200 13.78 -6.34 -5.75
CA ILE A 200 12.60 -6.32 -6.61
C ILE A 200 11.90 -4.99 -6.36
N LYS A 201 11.84 -4.12 -7.36
CA LYS A 201 11.23 -2.79 -7.23
C LYS A 201 9.72 -2.86 -7.44
N SER A 202 8.99 -2.04 -6.69
CA SER A 202 7.56 -1.81 -6.94
C SER A 202 7.39 -1.18 -8.33
N LYS A 203 6.42 -1.66 -9.11
CA LYS A 203 6.20 -1.36 -10.54
C LYS A 203 7.30 -1.87 -11.50
N GLU A 204 8.23 -2.70 -11.04
CA GLU A 204 9.12 -3.47 -11.93
C GLU A 204 8.32 -4.54 -12.68
N GLU A 205 8.78 -4.96 -13.84
CA GLU A 205 8.07 -5.91 -14.68
C GLU A 205 8.39 -7.35 -14.29
N LEU A 206 7.34 -8.10 -13.94
CA LEU A 206 7.43 -9.49 -13.53
C LEU A 206 6.44 -10.34 -14.32
N ILE A 207 6.83 -11.60 -14.51
CA ILE A 207 6.01 -12.64 -15.14
C ILE A 207 5.32 -13.41 -14.01
N PHE A 208 4.01 -13.21 -13.87
CA PHE A 208 3.20 -13.90 -12.88
C PHE A 208 2.59 -15.16 -13.50
N HIS A 209 2.79 -16.30 -12.85
CA HIS A 209 2.13 -17.57 -13.13
C HIS A 209 1.12 -17.86 -12.02
N VAL A 210 -0.17 -17.89 -12.35
CA VAL A 210 -1.29 -18.11 -11.42
C VAL A 210 -2.15 -19.24 -11.95
N GLY A 211 -2.02 -20.42 -11.33
CA GLY A 211 -2.56 -21.65 -11.89
C GLY A 211 -2.05 -21.88 -13.32
N PHE A 212 -2.97 -21.96 -14.28
CA PHE A 212 -2.66 -22.12 -15.71
C PHE A 212 -2.47 -20.80 -16.47
N ARG A 213 -2.69 -19.63 -15.85
CA ARG A 213 -2.56 -18.32 -16.52
C ARG A 213 -1.15 -17.76 -16.28
N GLN A 214 -0.56 -17.23 -17.34
CA GLN A 214 0.68 -16.45 -17.28
C GLN A 214 0.40 -15.03 -17.76
N PHE A 215 0.84 -14.02 -17.01
CA PHE A 215 0.69 -12.62 -17.40
C PHE A 215 1.89 -11.77 -17.00
N LEU A 216 2.22 -10.81 -17.86
CA LEU A 216 3.30 -9.85 -17.72
C LEU A 216 2.73 -8.59 -17.07
N SER A 217 3.16 -8.25 -15.86
CA SER A 217 2.55 -7.15 -15.10
C SER A 217 3.55 -6.43 -14.19
N ARG A 218 3.18 -5.21 -13.76
CA ARG A 218 3.99 -4.31 -12.94
C ARG A 218 3.30 -4.08 -11.59
N PRO A 219 3.56 -4.89 -10.56
CA PRO A 219 2.80 -4.88 -9.32
C PRO A 219 3.07 -3.66 -8.47
N VAL A 220 2.04 -3.19 -7.78
CA VAL A 220 2.20 -2.29 -6.65
C VAL A 220 2.28 -3.13 -5.37
N PHE A 221 3.45 -3.16 -4.74
CA PHE A 221 3.62 -3.78 -3.43
C PHE A 221 3.08 -2.89 -2.31
N SER A 222 2.52 -3.52 -1.28
CA SER A 222 1.92 -2.84 -0.13
C SER A 222 1.99 -3.70 1.14
N THR A 223 1.94 -3.08 2.31
CA THR A 223 1.87 -3.78 3.61
C THR A 223 0.57 -4.57 3.74
N ASP A 224 0.61 -5.80 4.27
CA ASP A 224 -0.59 -6.60 4.51
C ASP A 224 -1.13 -6.43 5.95
N ASN A 225 -1.92 -5.39 6.19
CA ASN A 225 -2.52 -5.13 7.50
C ASN A 225 -4.04 -5.35 7.45
N PHE A 226 -4.53 -6.45 8.05
CA PHE A 226 -5.96 -6.81 8.05
C PHE A 226 -6.86 -5.77 8.75
N ASN A 227 -6.34 -5.05 9.75
CA ASN A 227 -7.11 -4.11 10.57
C ASN A 227 -7.09 -2.67 10.02
N LEU A 228 -6.71 -2.48 8.75
CA LEU A 228 -6.53 -1.16 8.13
C LEU A 228 -7.03 -1.13 6.68
N ASP A 229 -8.05 -0.31 6.42
CA ASP A 229 -8.55 -0.02 5.06
C ASP A 229 -7.46 0.61 4.16
N LYS A 230 -6.50 1.32 4.76
CA LYS A 230 -5.40 2.01 4.08
C LYS A 230 -4.11 1.21 4.21
N ASN A 231 -3.51 0.85 3.08
CA ASN A 231 -2.29 0.06 3.02
C ASN A 231 -1.10 0.93 2.57
N LYS A 232 0.04 0.83 3.26
CA LYS A 232 1.22 1.61 2.88
C LYS A 232 1.87 0.95 1.64
N MET A 233 2.09 1.72 0.58
CA MET A 233 2.88 1.27 -0.57
C MET A 233 4.33 1.02 -0.15
N GLU A 234 4.88 -0.11 -0.60
CA GLU A 234 6.28 -0.47 -0.41
C GLU A 234 7.06 -0.18 -1.71
N LYS A 235 8.26 0.40 -1.59
CA LYS A 235 9.13 0.69 -2.74
C LYS A 235 9.82 -0.56 -3.29
N PHE A 236 10.02 -1.57 -2.44
CA PHE A 236 10.67 -2.85 -2.76
C PHE A 236 9.90 -4.00 -2.11
N LEU A 237 10.03 -5.21 -2.66
CA LEU A 237 9.64 -6.43 -1.94
C LEU A 237 10.78 -6.84 -1.00
N HIS A 238 10.50 -6.93 0.30
CA HIS A 238 11.50 -7.24 1.32
C HIS A 238 11.60 -8.75 1.56
N THR A 239 12.81 -9.24 1.86
CA THR A 239 13.05 -10.64 2.23
C THR A 239 12.39 -11.00 3.55
N GLY A 240 12.00 -12.27 3.74
CA GLY A 240 11.50 -12.80 5.02
C GLY A 240 10.07 -12.43 5.41
N ARG A 241 9.42 -11.46 4.75
CA ARG A 241 8.03 -11.07 5.02
C ARG A 241 7.10 -11.28 3.82
N PHE A 242 5.82 -11.44 4.11
CA PHE A 242 4.76 -11.35 3.11
C PHE A 242 4.35 -9.87 2.93
N SER A 243 4.23 -9.46 1.68
CA SER A 243 3.63 -8.18 1.27
C SER A 243 2.47 -8.47 0.32
N MET A 244 1.57 -7.51 0.10
CA MET A 244 0.50 -7.61 -0.88
C MET A 244 0.90 -6.99 -2.22
N ALA A 245 0.98 -7.79 -3.28
CA ALA A 245 1.09 -7.33 -4.65
C ALA A 245 -0.29 -7.11 -5.26
N SER A 246 -0.51 -5.93 -5.84
CA SER A 246 -1.77 -5.57 -6.52
C SER A 246 -1.51 -5.26 -7.99
N ILE A 247 -2.33 -5.84 -8.87
CA ILE A 247 -2.20 -5.74 -10.33
C ILE A 247 -3.58 -5.74 -11.00
N TYR A 248 -3.63 -5.26 -12.24
CA TYR A 248 -4.72 -5.61 -13.15
C TYR A 248 -4.42 -6.97 -13.78
N ALA A 249 -5.38 -7.90 -13.72
CA ALA A 249 -5.29 -9.21 -14.35
C ALA A 249 -6.70 -9.77 -14.64
N PRO A 250 -6.83 -10.77 -15.54
CA PRO A 250 -8.06 -11.53 -15.69
C PRO A 250 -8.42 -12.21 -14.36
N ILE A 251 -9.71 -12.19 -14.02
CA ILE A 251 -10.25 -12.88 -12.85
C ILE A 251 -9.91 -14.37 -12.92
N SER A 252 -9.57 -14.95 -11.78
CA SER A 252 -9.41 -16.40 -11.63
C SER A 252 -10.11 -16.86 -10.36
N PHE A 253 -10.62 -18.08 -10.38
CA PHE A 253 -11.06 -18.80 -9.19
C PHE A 253 -10.42 -20.20 -9.20
N PRO A 254 -10.15 -20.85 -8.05
CA PRO A 254 -10.30 -20.41 -6.66
C PRO A 254 -9.05 -19.60 -6.18
N SER A 255 -8.67 -19.68 -4.89
CA SER A 255 -7.37 -19.14 -4.43
C SER A 255 -6.24 -19.99 -5.04
N LEU A 256 -5.59 -19.45 -6.07
CA LEU A 256 -4.53 -20.12 -6.81
C LEU A 256 -3.13 -19.77 -6.25
N PRO A 257 -2.18 -20.70 -6.28
CA PRO A 257 -0.78 -20.39 -6.01
C PRO A 257 -0.23 -19.44 -7.08
N LEU A 258 0.68 -18.57 -6.65
CA LEU A 258 1.41 -17.62 -7.49
C LEU A 258 2.90 -17.95 -7.48
N ILE A 259 3.50 -18.00 -8.67
CA ILE A 259 4.95 -17.89 -8.85
C ILE A 259 5.21 -16.63 -9.67
N ALA A 260 6.03 -15.71 -9.14
CA ALA A 260 6.47 -14.52 -9.87
C ALA A 260 7.93 -14.70 -10.31
N LEU A 261 8.13 -14.73 -11.62
CA LEU A 261 9.43 -14.84 -12.25
C LEU A 261 9.92 -13.48 -12.73
N LYS A 262 11.23 -13.25 -12.69
CA LYS A 262 11.89 -12.09 -13.29
C LYS A 262 12.66 -12.54 -14.52
N ALA A 263 12.48 -11.85 -15.65
CA ALA A 263 13.32 -12.05 -16.82
C ALA A 263 14.76 -11.62 -16.48
N SER A 264 15.72 -12.53 -16.55
CA SER A 264 17.14 -12.20 -16.45
C SER A 264 17.65 -11.79 -17.82
N GLY A 265 18.43 -10.70 -17.89
CA GLY A 265 18.97 -10.20 -19.17
C GLY A 265 20.06 -11.09 -19.78
N GLU A 266 20.70 -11.94 -18.98
CA GLU A 266 21.90 -12.70 -19.37
C GLU A 266 21.61 -14.19 -19.64
N ALA A 267 20.46 -14.70 -19.19
CA ALA A 267 20.02 -16.06 -19.43
C ALA A 267 18.54 -16.08 -19.79
N ASN A 268 18.19 -16.75 -20.90
CA ASN A 268 16.79 -16.93 -21.37
C ASN A 268 15.89 -17.72 -20.41
N VAL A 269 16.39 -18.13 -19.23
CA VAL A 269 15.61 -18.78 -18.17
C VAL A 269 15.18 -17.72 -17.16
N PRO A 270 13.87 -17.42 -17.03
CA PRO A 270 13.40 -16.44 -16.06
C PRO A 270 13.57 -16.98 -14.63
N ALA A 271 14.14 -16.16 -13.73
CA ALA A 271 14.48 -16.56 -12.38
C ALA A 271 13.26 -16.50 -11.44
N GLY A 272 13.13 -17.48 -10.54
CA GLY A 272 12.11 -17.51 -9.50
C GLY A 272 12.33 -16.43 -8.44
N ALA A 273 11.69 -15.28 -8.61
CA ALA A 273 11.94 -14.08 -7.80
C ALA A 273 11.07 -14.02 -6.54
N ALA A 274 9.81 -14.49 -6.62
CA ALA A 274 8.90 -14.53 -5.49
C ALA A 274 7.84 -15.63 -5.63
N VAL A 275 7.29 -16.07 -4.49
CA VAL A 275 6.23 -17.08 -4.39
C VAL A 275 5.07 -16.53 -3.56
N GLY A 276 3.86 -17.03 -3.76
CA GLY A 276 2.68 -16.49 -3.10
C GLY A 276 1.37 -17.22 -3.39
N SER A 277 0.25 -16.55 -3.10
CA SER A 277 -1.09 -17.01 -3.44
C SER A 277 -2.05 -15.84 -3.69
N MET A 278 -3.08 -16.08 -4.49
CA MET A 278 -4.15 -15.11 -4.72
C MET A 278 -5.04 -15.02 -3.48
N LYS A 279 -5.12 -13.82 -2.89
CA LYS A 279 -5.83 -13.59 -1.62
C LYS A 279 -7.26 -13.12 -1.82
N ASN A 280 -7.47 -12.08 -2.62
CA ASN A 280 -8.79 -11.55 -2.96
C ASN A 280 -8.77 -10.78 -4.28
N ILE A 281 -9.95 -10.52 -4.82
CA ILE A 281 -10.19 -9.61 -5.94
C ILE A 281 -11.07 -8.49 -5.41
N ASP A 282 -10.57 -7.27 -5.44
CA ASP A 282 -11.18 -6.10 -4.81
C ASP A 282 -10.70 -4.82 -5.52
N LEU A 283 -11.58 -3.83 -5.65
CA LEU A 283 -11.27 -2.54 -6.26
C LEU A 283 -11.12 -1.45 -5.20
N ASP A 284 -11.72 -1.64 -4.01
CA ASP A 284 -11.81 -0.64 -2.97
C ASP A 284 -10.59 -0.67 -2.02
N ARG A 285 -9.63 -1.60 -2.19
CA ARG A 285 -8.39 -1.65 -1.40
C ARG A 285 -7.48 -0.45 -1.67
N ILE A 286 -7.42 0.48 -0.71
CA ILE A 286 -6.63 1.70 -0.82
C ILE A 286 -5.14 1.42 -0.58
N ILE A 287 -4.29 1.84 -1.52
CA ILE A 287 -2.82 1.77 -1.42
C ILE A 287 -2.21 3.18 -1.51
N LEU A 288 -1.54 3.62 -0.44
CA LEU A 288 -1.05 4.98 -0.29
C LEU A 288 0.49 5.02 -0.28
N LYS A 289 1.07 5.85 -1.16
CA LYS A 289 2.49 6.19 -1.11
C LYS A 289 2.74 7.21 0.00
N LYS A 290 3.50 6.82 1.03
CA LYS A 290 4.05 7.77 2.02
C LYS A 290 5.16 8.59 1.36
N ILE A 291 5.21 9.88 1.69
CA ILE A 291 6.33 10.78 1.39
C ILE A 291 6.62 11.52 2.69
N ILE A 292 7.89 11.59 3.06
CA ILE A 292 8.37 12.35 4.22
C ILE A 292 9.23 13.49 3.69
N LEU A 293 8.88 14.73 4.05
CA LEU A 293 9.72 15.90 3.79
C LEU A 293 10.58 16.10 5.03
N THR A 294 11.89 16.08 4.84
CA THR A 294 12.88 16.27 5.89
C THR A 294 13.19 17.75 6.09
N GLY A 295 13.67 18.11 7.27
CA GLY A 295 14.11 19.46 7.60
C GLY A 295 14.98 19.42 8.84
N TYR A 296 15.95 20.32 8.92
CA TYR A 296 16.97 20.30 9.95
C TYR A 296 16.73 21.41 10.97
N LEU A 297 16.82 21.05 12.25
CA LEU A 297 16.68 22.00 13.36
C LEU A 297 17.92 22.91 13.39
N GLN A 298 17.71 24.22 13.28
CA GLN A 298 18.79 25.21 13.41
C GLN A 298 18.87 25.77 14.83
N GLN A 299 17.73 26.07 15.44
CA GLN A 299 17.65 26.65 16.78
C GLN A 299 16.44 26.07 17.51
N VAL A 300 16.61 25.75 18.79
CA VAL A 300 15.58 25.14 19.64
C VAL A 300 15.40 25.99 20.90
N SER A 301 14.15 26.31 21.22
CA SER A 301 13.71 26.97 22.45
C SER A 301 12.74 26.05 23.20
N LYS A 302 12.28 26.44 24.40
CA LYS A 302 11.42 25.61 25.27
C LYS A 302 10.15 25.11 24.57
N LEU A 303 9.50 25.98 23.78
CA LEU A 303 8.22 25.70 23.10
C LEU A 303 8.24 25.89 21.57
N LYS A 304 9.34 26.39 21.00
CA LYS A 304 9.47 26.74 19.58
C LYS A 304 10.77 26.18 19.03
N ALA A 305 10.78 25.78 17.75
CA ALA A 305 11.99 25.37 17.06
C ALA A 305 11.99 25.92 15.63
N PHE A 306 13.16 26.38 15.19
CA PHE A 306 13.38 26.87 13.84
C PHE A 306 13.96 25.76 12.98
N VAL A 307 13.25 25.42 11.89
CA VAL A 307 13.60 24.35 10.95
C VAL A 307 14.02 24.98 9.62
N ARG A 308 15.23 24.67 9.14
CA ARG A 308 15.70 25.03 7.79
C ARG A 308 15.63 23.83 6.84
N TYR A 309 15.76 24.12 5.54
CA TYR A 309 15.82 23.16 4.43
C TYR A 309 14.59 22.27 4.19
N MET A 310 13.50 22.41 4.95
CA MET A 310 12.23 21.71 4.65
C MET A 310 11.50 22.32 3.45
N PHE A 311 11.47 23.65 3.37
CA PHE A 311 10.87 24.41 2.27
C PHE A 311 11.76 25.59 1.91
N HIS A 312 11.79 25.93 0.61
CA HIS A 312 12.56 27.06 0.09
C HIS A 312 11.69 28.30 -0.22
N ASN A 313 10.37 28.14 -0.27
CA ASN A 313 9.42 29.24 -0.49
C ASN A 313 8.52 29.43 0.75
N PRO A 314 8.27 30.67 1.21
CA PRO A 314 7.38 30.92 2.36
C PRO A 314 5.92 30.54 2.06
N GLU A 315 5.50 30.60 0.79
CA GLU A 315 4.18 30.15 0.35
C GLU A 315 3.98 28.64 0.50
N ASP A 316 5.03 27.85 0.28
CA ASP A 316 4.96 26.39 0.42
C ASP A 316 4.80 26.01 1.90
N ALA A 317 5.54 26.67 2.80
CA ALA A 317 5.36 26.50 4.25
C ALA A 317 3.94 26.87 4.72
N ARG A 318 3.33 27.92 4.15
CA ARG A 318 1.92 28.28 4.43
C ARG A 318 0.94 27.23 3.90
N TRP A 319 1.19 26.68 2.70
CA TRP A 319 0.36 25.63 2.09
C TRP A 319 0.32 24.35 2.94
N PHE A 320 1.48 23.94 3.49
CA PHE A 320 1.57 22.74 4.33
C PHE A 320 1.30 22.99 5.83
N LYS A 321 0.94 24.21 6.25
CA LYS A 321 0.61 24.55 7.65
C LYS A 321 -0.41 23.61 8.33
N PRO A 322 -1.43 23.04 7.66
CA PRO A 322 -2.36 22.08 8.29
C PRO A 322 -1.77 20.68 8.54
N VAL A 323 -0.56 20.38 8.05
CA VAL A 323 0.07 19.07 8.18
C VAL A 323 0.86 18.99 9.49
N GLN A 324 0.52 18.01 10.32
CA GLN A 324 1.22 17.77 11.59
C GLN A 324 2.69 17.41 11.36
N VAL A 325 3.60 18.06 12.09
CA VAL A 325 5.03 17.73 12.07
C VAL A 325 5.39 16.80 13.23
N TRP A 326 6.44 16.01 13.04
CA TRP A 326 6.96 15.10 14.05
C TRP A 326 8.48 14.97 13.91
N THR A 327 9.18 14.70 15.02
CA THR A 327 10.63 14.48 15.03
C THR A 327 10.96 13.00 15.17
N LYS A 328 12.16 12.57 14.74
CA LYS A 328 12.64 11.18 14.92
C LYS A 328 12.58 10.74 16.40
N CYS A 329 12.75 11.67 17.34
CA CYS A 329 12.63 11.46 18.79
C CYS A 329 11.18 11.48 19.33
N GLY A 330 10.15 11.38 18.48
CA GLY A 330 8.75 11.19 18.88
C GLY A 330 7.97 12.45 19.30
N ARG A 331 8.57 13.64 19.30
CA ARG A 331 7.83 14.90 19.53
C ARG A 331 6.91 15.20 18.34
N ARG A 332 5.80 15.90 18.59
CA ARG A 332 4.81 16.29 17.56
C ARG A 332 4.45 17.77 17.72
N GLY A 333 4.08 18.43 16.63
CA GLY A 333 3.67 19.84 16.57
C GLY A 333 2.79 20.14 15.36
#